data_AF-A0A832GHE3-F1
#
_entry.id   AF-A0A832GHE3-F1
#
_cell.length_a   1.000
_cell.length_b   1.000
_cell.length_c   1.000
_cell.angle_alpha   90.00
_cell.angle_beta   90.00
_cell.angle_gamma   90.00
#
_symmetry.space_group_name_H-M   'P 1'
#
loop_
_entity.id
_entity.type
_entity.pdbx_description
1 polymer ?
#
loop_
_entity_poly.entity_id
_entity_poly.type
_entity_poly.pdbx_seq_one_letter_code
_entity_poly.pdbx_strand_id
1 'polypeptide(L)' 'AIVVRKVIPSAPDGLLRSTIVKLRFVVSPDGDVIDVRPLVRGVPEAESAAIRALRQWRFRPLRTDSPVVGIITFRFDVN' A
#
# COMPACT_ATOMS: atom_id res chain seq x y z
N ALA A 1 10.77 -9.17 -3.68
CA ALA A 1 11.59 -8.05 -3.15
C ALA A 1 11.54 -8.09 -1.62
N ILE A 2 12.59 -7.64 -0.93
CA ILE A 2 12.65 -7.62 0.54
C ILE A 2 12.21 -6.24 1.02
N VAL A 3 11.23 -6.16 1.93
CA VAL A 3 10.78 -4.91 2.54
C VAL A 3 11.78 -4.50 3.63
N VAL A 4 12.26 -3.27 3.60
CA VAL A 4 13.20 -2.71 4.60
C VAL A 4 12.55 -1.63 5.48
N ARG A 5 11.49 -0.97 4.99
CA ARG A 5 10.64 -0.09 5.79
C ARG A 5 9.18 -0.39 5.49
N LYS A 6 8.40 -0.59 6.55
CA LYS A 6 6.97 -0.87 6.48
C LYS A 6 6.22 0.15 7.34
N VAL A 7 5.24 0.81 6.74
CA VAL A 7 4.29 1.68 7.45
C VAL A 7 2.92 1.01 7.39
N ILE A 8 2.33 0.73 8.55
CA ILE A 8 0.97 0.19 8.62
C ILE A 8 0.01 1.39 8.65
N PRO A 9 -0.99 1.46 7.75
CA PRO A 9 -1.97 2.54 7.79
C PRO A 9 -2.80 2.43 9.06
N SER A 10 -3.02 3.56 9.73
CA SER A 10 -4.04 3.66 10.77
C SER A 10 -5.43 3.64 10.13
N ALA A 11 -6.40 3.03 10.80
CA ALA A 11 -7.79 3.12 10.40
C ALA A 11 -8.24 4.60 10.44
N PRO A 12 -9.04 5.07 9.46
CA PRO A 12 -9.62 6.40 9.51
C PRO A 12 -10.56 6.55 10.71
N ASP A 13 -10.58 7.74 11.29
CA ASP A 13 -11.58 8.10 12.29
C ASP A 13 -12.98 8.01 11.68
N GLY A 14 -13.95 7.51 12.45
CA GLY A 14 -15.34 7.39 11.99
C GLY A 14 -15.61 6.26 10.99
N LEU A 15 -14.69 5.30 10.82
CA LEU A 15 -14.97 4.09 10.06
C LEU A 15 -16.17 3.36 10.69
N LEU A 16 -17.29 3.29 9.96
CA LEU A 16 -18.53 2.70 10.49
C LEU A 16 -18.61 1.18 10.33
N ARG A 17 -17.87 0.63 9.37
CA ARG A 17 -17.85 -0.80 9.02
C ARG A 17 -16.47 -1.21 8.54
N SER A 18 -16.06 -2.45 8.85
CA SER A 18 -14.82 -3.01 8.31
C SER A 18 -14.79 -2.92 6.79
N THR A 19 -13.64 -2.58 6.24
CA THR A 19 -13.45 -2.42 4.80
C THR A 19 -12.12 -3.00 4.35
N ILE A 20 -12.07 -3.39 3.07
CA ILE A 20 -10.89 -3.95 2.45
C ILE A 20 -10.46 -3.02 1.32
N VAL A 21 -9.18 -2.67 1.31
CA VAL A 21 -8.56 -1.92 0.21
C VAL A 21 -7.50 -2.79 -0.42
N LYS A 22 -7.65 -3.10 -1.72
CA LYS A 22 -6.65 -3.83 -2.49
C LYS A 22 -5.94 -2.87 -3.42
N LEU A 23 -4.63 -2.78 -3.31
CA LEU A 23 -3.80 -1.88 -4.11
C LEU A 23 -2.86 -2.68 -5.00
N ARG A 24 -2.72 -2.22 -6.25
CA ARG A 24 -1.56 -2.51 -7.10
C ARG A 24 -0.55 -1.39 -6.91
N PHE A 25 0.72 -1.76 -6.85
CA PHE A 25 1.81 -0.80 -6.82
C PHE A 25 2.98 -1.29 -7.65
N VAL A 26 3.90 -0.39 -7.97
CA VAL A 26 5.15 -0.69 -8.65
C VAL A 26 6.31 -0.40 -7.70
N VAL A 27 7.36 -1.22 -7.74
CA VAL A 27 8.61 -0.95 -7.02
C VAL A 27 9.67 -0.59 -8.06
N SER A 28 10.28 0.58 -7.91
CA SER A 28 11.40 1.01 -8.75
C SER A 28 12.65 0.14 -8.50
N PRO A 29 13.64 0.14 -9.40
CA PRO A 29 14.92 -0.54 -9.19
C PRO A 29 15.61 -0.15 -7.87
N ASP A 30 15.51 1.12 -7.47
CA ASP A 30 16.08 1.60 -6.20
C ASP A 30 15.31 1.10 -4.97
N GLY A 31 14.11 0.57 -5.15
CA GLY A 31 13.27 0.05 -4.08
C GLY A 31 12.18 1.01 -3.59
N ASP A 32 11.91 2.11 -4.30
CA ASP A 32 10.79 2.99 -3.99
C ASP A 32 9.47 2.38 -4.43
N VAL A 33 8.43 2.60 -3.64
CA VAL A 33 7.06 2.37 -4.12
C VAL A 33 6.64 3.54 -5.01
N ILE A 34 6.38 3.23 -6.28
CA ILE A 34 5.87 4.15 -7.30
C ILE A 34 4.55 3.61 -7.87
N ASP A 35 3.77 4.47 -8.54
CA ASP A 35 2.50 4.11 -9.21
C ASP A 35 1.56 3.21 -8.37
N VAL A 36 0.94 3.80 -7.34
CA VAL A 36 -0.05 3.10 -6.50
C VAL A 36 -1.45 3.34 -7.04
N ARG A 37 -2.20 2.26 -7.30
CA ARG A 37 -3.57 2.31 -7.82
C ARG A 37 -4.50 1.34 -7.09
N PRO A 38 -5.76 1.73 -6.82
CA PRO A 38 -6.76 0.81 -6.28
C PRO A 38 -7.14 -0.26 -7.31
N LEU A 39 -7.18 -1.52 -6.87
CA LEU A 39 -7.79 -2.65 -7.58
C LEU A 39 -9.20 -2.94 -7.03
N VAL A 40 -9.37 -2.77 -5.72
CA VAL A 40 -10.68 -2.82 -5.05
C VAL A 40 -10.81 -1.53 -4.24
N ARG A 41 -11.85 -0.76 -4.55
CA ARG A 41 -12.15 0.48 -3.85
C ARG A 41 -12.80 0.16 -2.51
N GLY A 42 -12.29 0.78 -1.46
CA GLY A 42 -12.93 0.79 -0.15
C GLY A 42 -13.65 2.12 0.07
N VAL A 43 -13.90 2.42 1.34
CA VAL A 43 -14.31 3.77 1.76
C VAL A 43 -13.16 4.75 1.44
N PRO A 44 -13.41 5.94 0.84
CA PRO A 44 -12.36 6.82 0.30
C PRO A 44 -11.25 7.18 1.30
N GLU A 45 -11.60 7.34 2.57
CA GLU A 45 -10.68 7.65 3.66
C GLU A 45 -9.73 6.48 3.93
N ALA A 46 -10.23 5.24 3.89
CA ALA A 46 -9.43 4.02 4.06
C ALA A 46 -8.51 3.79 2.86
N GLU A 47 -8.99 4.06 1.65
CA GLU A 47 -8.16 4.02 0.45
C GLU A 47 -7.02 5.02 0.53
N SER A 48 -7.33 6.27 0.93
CA SER A 48 -6.34 7.32 1.11
C SER A 48 -5.31 6.97 2.20
N ALA A 49 -5.75 6.40 3.32
CA ALA A 49 -4.87 5.93 4.39
C ALA A 49 -3.92 4.83 3.90
N ALA A 50 -4.46 3.82 3.20
CA ALA A 50 -3.69 2.73 2.62
C ALA A 50 -2.65 3.23 1.60
N ILE A 51 -3.03 4.13 0.69
CA ILE A 51 -2.12 4.70 -0.31
C ILE A 51 -1.01 5.51 0.36
N ARG A 52 -1.34 6.39 1.33
CA ARG A 52 -0.33 7.19 2.05
C ARG A 52 0.67 6.34 2.81
N ALA A 53 0.22 5.25 3.43
CA ALA A 53 1.11 4.31 4.12
C ALA A 53 1.98 3.54 3.12
N LEU A 54 1.39 3.00 2.06
CA LEU A 54 2.11 2.19 1.08
C LEU A 54 3.19 2.98 0.33
N ARG A 55 2.95 4.27 0.02
CA ARG A 55 3.97 5.16 -0.58
C ARG A 55 5.21 5.38 0.30
N GLN A 56 5.11 5.13 1.60
CA GLN A 56 6.23 5.26 2.53
C GLN A 56 7.01 3.95 2.73
N TRP A 57 6.54 2.86 2.13
CA TRP A 57 7.28 1.60 2.16
C TRP A 57 8.56 1.76 1.34
N ARG A 58 9.59 1.07 1.80
CA ARG A 58 10.86 0.96 1.08
C ARG A 58 11.21 -0.50 0.96
N PHE A 59 11.61 -0.90 -0.23
CA PHE A 59 12.19 -2.19 -0.52
C PHE A 59 13.70 -2.05 -0.61
N ARG A 60 14.42 -3.16 -0.40
CA ARG A 60 15.81 -3.24 -0.82
C ARG A 60 15.88 -3.01 -2.33
N PRO A 61 16.92 -2.32 -2.84
CA PRO A 61 17.16 -2.22 -4.27
C PRO A 61 17.03 -3.58 -4.95
N LEU A 62 16.37 -3.59 -6.10
CA LEU A 62 16.14 -4.78 -6.89
C LEU A 62 17.48 -5.25 -7.48
N ARG A 63 17.60 -6.55 -7.74
CA ARG A 63 18.79 -7.12 -8.41
C ARG A 63 18.81 -6.86 -9.92
N THR A 64 17.77 -6.22 -10.43
CA THR A 64 17.49 -6.00 -11.84
C THR A 64 17.04 -4.55 -12.02
N ASP A 65 17.35 -3.96 -13.17
CA ASP A 65 16.90 -2.60 -13.51
C ASP A 65 15.43 -2.53 -13.94
N SER A 66 14.74 -3.67 -13.94
CA SER A 66 13.31 -3.75 -14.23
C SER A 66 12.48 -3.49 -12.96
N PRO A 67 11.49 -2.57 -13.01
CA PRO A 67 10.54 -2.39 -11.93
C PRO A 67 9.66 -3.64 -11.76
N VAL A 68 9.19 -3.89 -10.54
CA VAL A 68 8.32 -5.03 -10.23
C VAL A 68 6.94 -4.57 -9.79
N VAL A 69 5.91 -5.31 -10.19
CA VAL A 69 4.52 -5.05 -9.78
C VAL A 69 4.20 -5.85 -8.52
N GLY A 70 3.64 -5.18 -7.52
CA GLY A 70 3.12 -5.79 -6.30
C GLY A 70 1.62 -5.60 -6.17
N ILE A 71 0.98 -6.53 -5.45
CA ILE A 71 -0.41 -6.41 -5.01
C ILE A 71 -0.44 -6.62 -3.50
N ILE A 72 -1.17 -5.75 -2.80
CA ILE A 72 -1.37 -5.84 -1.35
C ILE A 72 -2.82 -5.59 -0.99
N THR A 73 -3.27 -6.27 0.05
CA THR A 73 -4.60 -6.09 0.64
C THR A 73 -4.45 -5.54 2.05
N PHE A 74 -5.06 -4.39 2.31
CA PHE A 74 -5.24 -3.85 3.65
C PHE A 74 -6.66 -4.14 4.12
N ARG A 75 -6.78 -4.64 5.35
CA ARG A 75 -8.05 -4.79 6.04
C ARG A 75 -8.08 -3.75 7.16
N PHE A 76 -9.13 -2.95 7.17
CA PHE A 76 -9.43 -2.03 8.25
C PHE A 76 -10.64 -2.58 8.98
N ASP A 77 -10.49 -2.81 10.27
CA ASP A 77 -11.59 -3.22 11.13
C ASP A 77 -12.06 -2.03 11.97
N VAL A 78 -13.33 -2.07 12.36
CA VAL A 78 -13.87 -1.16 13.38
C VAL A 78 -13.24 -1.52 14.72
N ASN A 79 -12.72 -0.52 15.43
CA ASN A 79 -12.21 -0.68 16.79
C ASN A 79 -13.33 -1.03 17.77
#